data_AF-A0A920QTT6-F1
#
_entry.id   AF-A0A920QTT6-F1
#
_cell.length_a   1.000
_cell.length_b   1.000
_cell.length_c   1.000
_cell.angle_alpha   90.00
_cell.angle_beta   90.00
_cell.angle_gamma   90.00
#
_symmetry.space_group_name_H-M   'P 1'
#
loop_
_entity.id
_entity.type
_entity.pdbx_description
1 polymer ?
#
loop_
_entity_poly.entity_id
_entity_poly.type
_entity_poly.pdbx_seq_one_letter_code
_entity_poly.pdbx_strand_id
1 'polypeptide(L)'
;MLERSRSLFNKLIQSGKPIVIYESALLFETNRHHEMKGVILINATETNGFLVCKRGTEVREKEVKKRIQAQMSETEKLRLADYVIENNTDLTSLKAKLSLSLPFC
;
A
#
# COMPACT_ATOMS: atom_id res chain seq x y z
N MET A 1 10.61 -16.66 -1.16
CA MET A 1 9.84 -15.62 -0.43
C MET A 1 8.32 -15.79 -0.58
N LEU A 2 7.84 -16.13 -1.79
CA LEU A 2 6.41 -16.38 -2.09
C LEU A 2 5.78 -17.49 -1.23
N GLU A 3 6.41 -18.67 -1.15
CA GLU A 3 5.87 -19.79 -0.36
C GLU A 3 5.76 -19.47 1.14
N ARG A 4 6.71 -18.71 1.68
CA ARG A 4 6.71 -18.31 3.10
C ARG A 4 5.53 -17.40 3.42
N SER A 5 5.23 -16.43 2.55
CA SER A 5 4.11 -15.51 2.76
C SER A 5 2.76 -16.22 2.59
N ARG A 6 2.64 -17.12 1.60
CA ARG A 6 1.44 -17.96 1.42
C ARG A 6 1.18 -18.89 2.61
N SER A 7 2.23 -19.54 3.12
CA SER A 7 2.13 -20.36 4.33
C SER A 7 1.68 -19.54 5.54
N LEU A 8 2.19 -18.29 5.67
CA LEU A 8 1.79 -17.39 6.75
C LEU A 8 0.32 -16.98 6.64
N PHE A 9 -0.16 -16.63 5.44
CA PHE A 9 -1.57 -16.30 5.21
C PHE A 9 -2.48 -17.46 5.61
N ASN A 10 -2.15 -18.69 5.19
CA ASN A 10 -2.93 -19.86 5.56
C ASN A 10 -2.97 -20.08 7.07
N LYS A 11 -1.85 -19.92 7.78
CA LYS A 11 -1.80 -20.02 9.24
C LYS A 11 -2.66 -18.96 9.93
N LEU A 12 -2.60 -17.70 9.46
CA LEU A 12 -3.37 -16.60 10.03
C LEU A 12 -4.88 -16.80 9.80
N ILE A 13 -5.27 -17.24 8.61
CA ILE A 13 -6.66 -17.61 8.30
C ILE A 13 -7.13 -18.75 9.20
N GLN A 14 -6.33 -19.80 9.38
CA GLN A 14 -6.66 -20.93 10.25
C GLN A 14 -6.75 -20.54 11.73
N SER A 15 -6.00 -19.54 12.18
CA SER A 15 -6.11 -19.00 13.54
C SER A 15 -7.38 -18.19 13.82
N GLY A 16 -8.30 -18.12 12.84
CA GLY A 16 -9.59 -17.44 13.00
C GLY A 16 -9.51 -15.92 13.02
N LYS A 17 -8.40 -15.33 12.54
CA LYS A 17 -8.29 -13.88 12.42
C LYS A 17 -9.21 -13.38 11.30
N PRO A 18 -10.11 -12.42 11.58
CA PRO A 18 -11.11 -11.99 10.58
C PRO A 18 -10.47 -11.20 9.43
N ILE A 19 -9.35 -10.52 9.68
CA ILE A 19 -8.66 -9.64 8.73
C ILE A 19 -7.15 -9.84 8.86
N VAL A 20 -6.46 -9.91 7.72
CA VAL A 20 -5.00 -9.92 7.62
C VAL A 20 -4.60 -8.84 6.63
N ILE A 21 -3.72 -7.91 7.05
CA ILE A 21 -3.20 -6.84 6.18
C ILE A 21 -1.80 -7.22 5.73
N TYR A 22 -1.57 -7.20 4.41
CA TYR A 22 -0.27 -7.43 3.81
C TYR A 22 0.25 -6.13 3.18
N GLU A 23 1.26 -5.53 3.82
CA GLU A 23 1.90 -4.31 3.32
C GLU A 23 3.03 -4.66 2.34
N SER A 24 3.01 -4.06 1.15
CA SER A 24 4.07 -4.21 0.15
C SER A 24 4.14 -2.99 -0.77
N ALA A 25 5.34 -2.44 -0.93
CA ALA A 25 5.59 -1.34 -1.87
C ALA A 25 5.60 -1.78 -3.35
N LEU A 26 5.66 -3.10 -3.61
CA LEU A 26 5.74 -3.68 -4.96
C LEU A 26 4.56 -4.63 -5.26
N LEU A 27 3.41 -4.42 -4.60
CA LEU A 27 2.28 -5.33 -4.65
C LEU A 27 1.76 -5.55 -6.09
N PHE A 28 1.71 -4.49 -6.90
CA PHE A 28 1.25 -4.54 -8.28
C PHE A 28 2.34 -5.06 -9.22
N GLU A 29 3.56 -4.58 -9.06
CA GLU A 29 4.74 -4.91 -9.85
C GLU A 29 5.09 -6.40 -9.76
N THR A 30 4.74 -7.03 -8.63
CA THR A 30 4.91 -8.48 -8.41
C THR A 30 3.64 -9.30 -8.67
N ASN A 31 2.58 -8.69 -9.21
CA ASN A 31 1.27 -9.31 -9.49
C ASN A 31 0.60 -9.97 -8.27
N ARG A 32 1.00 -9.58 -7.06
CA ARG A 32 0.51 -10.19 -5.82
C ARG A 32 -0.85 -9.68 -5.37
N HIS A 33 -1.32 -8.57 -5.94
CA HIS A 33 -2.67 -8.08 -5.76
C HIS A 33 -3.74 -9.14 -6.08
N HIS A 34 -3.46 -10.07 -7.02
CA HIS A 34 -4.34 -11.21 -7.31
C HIS A 34 -4.45 -12.26 -6.20
N GLU A 35 -3.52 -12.27 -5.24
CA GLU A 35 -3.58 -13.16 -4.07
C GLU A 35 -4.43 -12.57 -2.93
N MET A 36 -4.91 -11.34 -3.08
CA MET A 36 -5.64 -10.58 -2.06
C MET A 36 -7.15 -10.60 -2.35
N LYS A 37 -7.96 -10.53 -1.29
CA LYS A 37 -9.42 -10.35 -1.42
C LYS A 37 -9.82 -8.90 -1.68
N GLY A 38 -8.93 -7.97 -1.38
CA GLY A 38 -9.11 -6.54 -1.57
C GLY A 38 -7.78 -5.83 -1.45
N VAL A 39 -7.60 -4.79 -2.24
CA VAL A 39 -6.37 -4.02 -2.36
C VAL A 39 -6.66 -2.57 -2.02
N ILE A 40 -5.95 -2.08 -1.01
CA ILE A 40 -6.03 -0.69 -0.57
C ILE A 40 -4.80 0.03 -1.13
N LEU A 41 -5.04 1.03 -1.96
CA LEU A 41 -4.01 1.96 -2.42
C LEU A 41 -4.06 3.23 -1.59
N ILE A 42 -2.96 3.52 -0.89
CA ILE A 42 -2.76 4.82 -0.27
C ILE A 42 -2.11 5.73 -1.31
N ASN A 43 -2.87 6.72 -1.79
CA ASN A 43 -2.40 7.66 -2.79
C ASN A 43 -1.98 8.98 -2.13
N ALA A 44 -0.91 9.58 -2.62
CA ALA A 44 -0.45 10.89 -2.17
C ALA A 44 0.19 11.61 -3.36
N THR A 45 0.07 12.94 -3.40
CA THR A 45 0.76 13.76 -4.41
C THR A 45 2.25 13.43 -4.47
N GLU A 46 2.85 13.56 -5.66
CA GLU A 46 4.28 13.27 -5.88
C GLU A 46 5.19 13.96 -4.85
N THR A 47 4.88 15.22 -4.52
CA THR A 47 5.57 16.00 -3.47
C THR A 47 5.49 15.33 -2.10
N ASN A 48 4.30 14.88 -1.69
CA ASN A 48 4.11 14.21 -0.41
C ASN A 48 4.75 12.82 -0.40
N GLY A 49 4.63 12.05 -1.48
CA GLY A 49 5.26 10.73 -1.62
C GLY A 49 6.79 10.80 -1.55
N PHE A 50 7.39 11.80 -2.20
CA PHE A 50 8.83 12.07 -2.12
C PHE A 50 9.26 12.41 -0.69
N LEU A 51 8.51 13.28 0.00
CA LEU A 51 8.79 13.67 1.39
C LEU A 51 8.70 12.47 2.35
N VAL A 52 7.72 11.59 2.16
CA VAL A 52 7.58 10.35 2.96
C VAL A 52 8.78 9.42 2.73
N CYS A 53 9.15 9.17 1.48
CA CYS A 53 10.32 8.35 1.17
C CYS A 53 11.62 8.91 1.79
N LYS A 54 11.81 10.23 1.72
CA LYS A 54 12.96 10.92 2.30
C LYS A 54 12.96 10.89 3.84
N ARG A 55 11.80 10.97 4.49
CA ARG A 55 11.70 10.88 5.96
C ARG A 55 11.96 9.47 6.48
N GLY A 56 11.60 8.44 5.73
CA GLY A 56 11.78 7.05 6.14
C GLY A 56 13.20 6.50 5.93
N THR A 57 14.08 7.23 5.25
CA THR A 57 15.40 6.70 4.85
C THR A 57 16.46 7.80 4.69
N GLU A 58 17.70 7.54 5.12
CA GLU A 58 18.86 8.46 4.95
C GLU A 58 19.42 8.48 3.50
N VAL A 59 18.59 8.21 2.48
CA VAL A 59 19.06 8.10 1.09
C VAL A 59 19.05 9.44 0.38
N ARG A 60 20.03 9.61 -0.52
CA ARG A 60 20.14 10.75 -1.43
C ARG A 60 18.91 10.81 -2.34
N GLU A 61 18.48 12.02 -2.68
CA GLU A 61 17.32 12.31 -3.55
C GLU A 61 17.28 11.50 -4.84
N LYS A 62 18.44 11.24 -5.47
CA LYS A 62 18.54 10.41 -6.68
C LYS A 62 18.04 8.98 -6.47
N GLU A 63 18.26 8.40 -5.29
CA GLU A 63 17.84 7.04 -4.97
C GLU A 63 16.33 6.98 -4.70
N VAL A 64 15.78 8.01 -4.07
CA VAL A 64 14.33 8.17 -3.90
C VAL A 64 13.64 8.29 -5.27
N LYS A 65 14.17 9.11 -6.18
CA LYS A 65 13.65 9.23 -7.56
C LYS A 65 13.70 7.90 -8.31
N LYS A 66 14.80 7.14 -8.21
CA LYS A 66 14.88 5.79 -8.79
C LYS A 66 13.82 4.84 -8.23
N ARG A 67 13.55 4.88 -6.93
CA ARG A 67 12.51 4.03 -6.30
C ARG A 67 11.11 4.39 -6.78
N ILE A 68 10.83 5.68 -6.95
CA ILE A 68 9.55 6.15 -7.51
C ILE A 68 9.43 5.71 -8.97
N GLN A 69 10.49 5.85 -9.77
CA GLN A 69 10.52 5.45 -11.18
C GLN A 69 10.47 3.94 -11.41
N ALA A 70 10.94 3.14 -10.46
CA ALA A 70 10.90 1.68 -10.54
C ALA A 70 9.50 1.10 -10.26
N GLN A 71 8.56 1.94 -9.85
CA GLN A 71 7.19 1.53 -9.57
C GLN A 71 6.28 1.73 -10.78
N MET A 72 5.20 0.95 -10.80
CA MET A 72 4.09 1.11 -11.75
C MET A 72 3.50 2.53 -11.63
N SER A 73 2.99 3.07 -12.74
CA SER A 73 2.43 4.43 -12.74
C SER A 73 1.23 4.54 -11.79
N GLU A 74 1.04 5.73 -11.24
CA GLU A 74 -0.08 6.00 -10.32
C GLU A 74 -1.43 5.72 -10.99
N THR A 75 -1.57 6.08 -12.28
CA THR A 75 -2.76 5.83 -13.08
C THR A 75 -3.08 4.33 -13.21
N GLU A 76 -2.07 3.48 -13.38
CA GLU A 76 -2.27 2.03 -13.44
C GLU A 76 -2.64 1.45 -12.08
N LYS A 77 -2.00 1.91 -11.00
CA LYS A 77 -2.33 1.49 -9.62
C LYS A 77 -3.76 1.84 -9.24
N LEU A 78 -4.21 3.05 -9.57
CA LEU A 78 -5.59 3.50 -9.33
C LEU A 78 -6.61 2.60 -10.02
N ARG A 79 -6.31 2.08 -11.21
CA ARG A 79 -7.19 1.17 -11.94
C ARG A 79 -7.27 -0.22 -11.31
N LEU A 80 -6.21 -0.67 -10.64
CA LEU A 80 -6.11 -2.01 -10.08
C LEU A 80 -6.52 -2.10 -8.60
N ALA A 81 -6.71 -0.97 -7.92
CA ALA A 81 -7.08 -0.91 -6.52
C ALA A 81 -8.59 -1.03 -6.30
N ASP A 82 -9.00 -1.79 -5.30
CA ASP A 82 -10.41 -1.88 -4.88
C ASP A 82 -10.81 -0.66 -4.03
N TYR A 83 -9.86 -0.13 -3.26
CA TYR A 83 -10.06 1.04 -2.40
C TYR A 83 -8.90 2.02 -2.57
N VAL A 84 -9.22 3.30 -2.73
CA VAL A 84 -8.23 4.38 -2.82
C VAL A 84 -8.41 5.33 -1.66
N ILE A 85 -7.32 5.60 -0.94
CA ILE A 85 -7.30 6.57 0.16
C ILE A 85 -6.34 7.68 -0.17
N GLU A 86 -6.88 8.89 -0.31
CA GLU A 86 -6.13 10.11 -0.57
C GLU A 86 -5.49 10.66 0.72
N ASN A 87 -4.18 10.45 0.86
CA ASN A 87 -3.33 10.92 1.96
C ASN A 87 -2.67 12.27 1.63
N ASN A 88 -3.51 13.24 1.28
CA ASN A 88 -3.10 14.61 0.96
C ASN A 88 -3.53 15.63 2.03
N THR A 89 -3.94 15.15 3.21
CA THR A 89 -4.46 15.96 4.32
C THR A 89 -3.70 15.66 5.61
N ASP A 90 -4.02 16.36 6.69
CA ASP A 90 -3.48 16.04 8.02
C ASP A 90 -3.99 14.69 8.55
N LEU A 91 -3.35 14.20 9.62
CA LEU A 91 -3.62 12.90 10.22
C LEU A 91 -5.05 12.77 10.76
N THR A 92 -5.64 13.85 11.27
CA THR A 92 -7.01 13.85 11.80
C THR A 92 -8.00 13.65 10.66
N SER A 93 -7.82 14.43 9.59
CA SER A 93 -8.62 14.30 8.36
C SER A 93 -8.47 12.92 7.70
N LEU A 94 -7.26 12.35 7.70
CA LEU A 94 -7.01 11.02 7.15
C LEU A 94 -7.72 9.92 7.95
N LYS A 95 -7.67 9.99 9.28
CA LYS A 95 -8.36 9.03 10.16
C LYS A 95 -9.88 9.04 9.93
N ALA A 96 -10.47 10.22 9.74
CA ALA A 96 -11.89 10.33 9.44
C ALA A 96 -12.25 9.66 8.10
N LYS A 97 -11.41 9.80 7.07
CA LYS A 97 -11.62 9.13 5.77
C LYS A 97 -11.53 7.61 5.88
N LEU A 98 -10.57 7.08 6.64
CA LEU A 98 -10.40 5.64 6.84
C LEU A 98 -11.67 4.97 7.40
N SER A 99 -12.33 5.60 8.38
CA SER A 99 -13.58 5.08 8.95
C SER A 99 -14.77 5.09 7.99
N LEU A 100 -14.74 5.91 6.93
CA LEU A 100 -15.82 6.03 5.96
C LEU A 100 -15.62 5.10 4.75
N SER A 101 -14.37 4.84 4.38
CA SER A 101 -14.03 4.20 3.11
C SER A 101 -13.76 2.69 3.19
N LEU A 102 -13.48 2.16 4.38
CA LEU A 102 -13.17 0.75 4.57
C LEU A 102 -14.29 0.06 5.36
N PRO A 103 -14.99 -0.93 4.78
CA PRO A 103 -16.13 -1.61 5.43
C PRO A 103 -15.73 -2.52 6.59
N PHE A 104 -14.46 -2.51 6.97
CA PHE A 104 -13.87 -3.38 7.98
C PHE A 104 -13.17 -2.59 9.10
N CYS A 105 -13.32 -1.27 9.10
CA CYS A 105 -12.71 -0.37 10.09
C CYS A 105 -13.71 0.04 11.17
#